data_AF-A0A968L6R3-F1
#
_entry.id   AF-A0A968L6R3-F1
#
_cell.length_a   1.000
_cell.length_b   1.000
_cell.length_c   1.000
_cell.angle_alpha   90.00
_cell.angle_beta   90.00
_cell.angle_gamma   90.00
#
_symmetry.space_group_name_H-M   'P 1'
#
loop_
_entity.id
_entity.type
_entity.pdbx_description
1 polymer ?
#
loop_
_entity_poly.entity_id
_entity_poly.type
_entity_poly.pdbx_seq_one_letter_code
_entity_poly.pdbx_strand_id
1 'polypeptide(L)'
;MRHRLKLVGSVCLLIIAVCAMAFAASPSSSPVFPVDRELFKFYPSLMVYEQTKAGFTEPETCAGCHQKQYDEWHGSLHSLAFIDPVYQGEYNKAVKEVGSGISKHCSSCHTPAATVTGEIKGPGLSGLSAVAKAGVSCDVCHSVSSLHPCKTPSREPQNGSLALRPGEDGKDGAVLVKRGPHTPTEGCGGGFHECKQTDFHAKSDLCASCHQVFHYDKHYPLEATYREWKYSPYAQKDIHCQDCHMVGHDTFVKAADSMTKPQRSDYRHYFNGANYLLYFLASEAAKKAGDKDQAARLMHQYEMAVKRLQKAAELEITPNYRNGRLAEVKVRVKNIRAGHNLPTSLTNVRQMWLEVTAKDEKGTVVLTSGSLTKDGSLPPDVRKFSSDGMGSDMHFAIDPWVVTAFSSHETIPPKGYKDAWFGLQLPKGSKQITVEARLRYRQADQKVAEALLKAVPKDIDLARDYGITKIPILPVVDMTSGKKVLTVTAR
;
A
#
# COMPACT_ATOMS: atom_id res chain seq x y z
N MET A 1 87.93 -15.15 10.41
CA MET A 1 88.30 -15.93 9.21
C MET A 1 87.04 -16.40 8.52
N ARG A 2 86.99 -16.20 7.19
CA ARG A 2 85.90 -16.60 6.29
C ARG A 2 85.85 -18.12 6.11
N HIS A 3 84.64 -18.66 5.88
CA HIS A 3 84.23 -19.73 4.94
C HIS A 3 82.99 -20.45 5.52
N ARG A 4 81.74 -20.22 5.07
CA ARG A 4 81.04 -20.62 3.82
C ARG A 4 81.14 -22.12 3.47
N LEU A 5 80.05 -22.87 3.68
CA LEU A 5 79.22 -23.62 2.68
C LEU A 5 78.14 -24.44 3.42
N LYS A 6 76.83 -24.22 3.16
CA LYS A 6 75.87 -25.03 2.33
C LYS A 6 75.51 -26.40 2.96
N LEU A 7 74.28 -26.92 2.98
CA LEU A 7 72.89 -26.53 2.63
C LEU A 7 72.00 -27.71 3.14
N VAL A 8 70.68 -27.61 2.97
CA VAL A 8 69.62 -28.63 3.13
C VAL A 8 69.10 -28.74 4.58
N GLY A 9 67.85 -28.46 4.91
CA GLY A 9 66.65 -28.19 4.14
C GLY A 9 65.47 -28.70 4.97
N SER A 10 64.57 -27.81 5.40
CA SER A 10 63.19 -28.13 5.77
C SER A 10 62.43 -26.82 5.96
N VAL A 11 61.59 -26.52 4.98
CA VAL A 11 60.60 -25.44 5.02
C VAL A 11 59.41 -25.96 5.80
N CYS A 12 59.22 -25.50 7.04
CA CYS A 12 57.93 -25.62 7.74
C CYS A 12 57.08 -24.40 7.39
N LEU A 13 56.18 -24.55 6.41
CA LEU A 13 55.08 -23.62 6.21
C LEU A 13 54.09 -23.80 7.37
N LEU A 14 54.01 -22.82 8.28
CA LEU A 14 52.92 -22.72 9.23
C LEU A 14 51.68 -22.22 8.47
N ILE A 15 50.76 -23.13 8.16
CA ILE A 15 49.40 -22.78 7.71
C ILE A 15 48.61 -22.40 8.96
N ILE A 16 48.48 -21.10 9.22
CA ILE A 16 47.48 -20.59 10.18
C ILE A 16 46.14 -20.61 9.44
N ALA A 17 45.37 -21.68 9.65
CA ALA A 17 43.97 -21.73 9.25
C ALA A 17 43.18 -20.82 10.19
N VAL A 18 42.99 -19.56 9.78
CA VAL A 18 41.96 -18.69 10.38
C VAL A 18 40.62 -19.22 9.90
N CYS A 19 39.99 -20.09 10.68
CA CYS A 19 38.57 -20.39 10.55
C CYS A 19 37.79 -19.11 10.87
N ALA A 20 37.58 -18.26 9.87
CA ALA A 20 36.53 -17.26 9.89
C ALA A 20 35.19 -18.00 9.82
N MET A 21 34.70 -18.46 10.98
CA MET A 21 33.29 -18.78 11.11
C MET A 21 32.54 -17.47 10.89
N ALA A 22 31.98 -17.31 9.69
CA ALA A 22 30.93 -16.35 9.45
C ALA A 22 29.74 -16.77 10.31
N PHE A 23 29.71 -16.28 11.56
CA PHE A 23 28.46 -16.23 12.29
C PHE A 23 27.54 -15.34 11.47
N ALA A 24 26.57 -15.97 10.78
CA ALA A 24 25.39 -15.27 10.34
C ALA A 24 24.86 -14.53 11.56
N ALA A 25 24.99 -13.20 11.55
CA ALA A 25 24.46 -12.36 12.60
C ALA A 25 22.97 -12.70 12.70
N SER A 26 22.60 -13.45 13.74
CA SER A 26 21.21 -13.64 14.09
C SER A 26 20.65 -12.24 14.26
N PRO A 27 19.53 -11.87 13.60
CA PRO A 27 19.00 -10.52 13.72
C PRO A 27 18.77 -10.27 15.21
N SER A 28 19.59 -9.40 15.78
CA SER A 28 19.58 -9.08 17.20
C SER A 28 18.15 -8.74 17.58
N SER A 29 17.67 -9.29 18.70
CA SER A 29 16.40 -8.86 19.28
C SER A 29 16.33 -7.34 19.27
N SER A 30 15.25 -6.75 18.74
CA SER A 30 15.07 -5.30 18.79
C SER A 30 15.25 -4.85 20.25
N PRO A 31 16.17 -3.92 20.54
CA PRO A 31 16.46 -3.51 21.92
C PRO A 31 15.31 -2.73 22.56
N VAL A 32 14.25 -2.42 21.79
CA VAL A 32 13.18 -1.53 22.20
C VAL A 32 11.98 -2.29 22.76
N PHE A 33 11.61 -3.45 22.20
CA PHE A 33 10.43 -4.21 22.63
C PHE A 33 10.67 -5.73 22.60
N PRO A 34 10.24 -6.47 23.64
CA PRO A 34 10.29 -7.92 23.61
C PRO A 34 9.29 -8.48 22.58
N VAL A 35 9.72 -9.49 21.83
CA VAL A 35 8.90 -10.25 20.88
C VAL A 35 8.98 -11.73 21.25
N ASP A 36 7.83 -12.39 21.37
CA ASP A 36 7.77 -13.84 21.50
C ASP A 36 8.13 -14.50 20.15
N ARG A 37 9.41 -14.84 19.97
CA ARG A 37 9.92 -15.47 18.74
C ARG A 37 9.52 -16.94 18.59
N GLU A 38 9.09 -17.60 19.67
CA GLU A 38 8.58 -18.96 19.60
C GLU A 38 7.16 -18.98 18.99
N LEU A 39 6.36 -17.98 19.35
CA LEU A 39 5.08 -17.74 18.69
C LEU A 39 5.27 -17.19 17.27
N PHE A 40 6.05 -16.12 17.10
CA PHE A 40 6.26 -15.43 15.84
C PHE A 40 7.51 -15.92 15.11
N LYS A 41 7.48 -17.19 14.68
CA LYS A 41 8.59 -17.86 13.98
C LYS A 41 9.02 -17.20 12.67
N PHE A 42 8.16 -16.34 12.12
CA PHE A 42 8.39 -15.61 10.87
C PHE A 42 8.90 -14.18 11.10
N TYR A 43 9.33 -13.81 12.32
CA TYR A 43 9.87 -12.49 12.62
C TYR A 43 10.89 -12.03 11.55
N PRO A 44 10.80 -10.79 11.04
CA PRO A 44 10.03 -9.63 11.52
C PRO A 44 8.51 -9.62 11.25
N SER A 45 7.97 -10.62 10.55
CA SER A 45 6.52 -10.81 10.47
C SER A 45 5.97 -11.39 11.78
N LEU A 46 4.80 -10.92 12.18
CA LEU A 46 4.06 -11.43 13.33
C LEU A 46 2.98 -12.44 12.93
N MET A 47 3.09 -12.99 11.73
CA MET A 47 2.22 -14.05 11.26
C MET A 47 2.50 -15.36 12.00
N VAL A 48 1.44 -16.10 12.29
CA VAL A 48 1.49 -17.45 12.86
C VAL A 48 0.94 -18.43 11.85
N TYR A 49 1.59 -19.59 11.72
CA TYR A 49 1.06 -20.69 10.94
C TYR A 49 0.66 -21.83 11.87
N GLU A 50 -0.64 -22.07 11.97
CA GLU A 50 -1.19 -23.22 12.69
C GLU A 50 -1.22 -24.40 11.72
N GLN A 51 -0.05 -24.96 11.48
CA GLN A 51 0.14 -26.01 10.49
C GLN A 51 -0.70 -27.25 10.83
N THR A 52 -1.47 -27.70 9.85
CA THR A 52 -2.19 -28.98 9.85
C THR A 52 -1.83 -29.74 8.57
N LYS A 53 -2.39 -30.93 8.36
CA LYS A 53 -2.27 -31.66 7.08
C LYS A 53 -2.98 -30.95 5.93
N ALA A 54 -3.85 -29.96 6.22
CA ALA A 54 -4.52 -29.17 5.21
C ALA A 54 -3.58 -28.11 4.61
N GLY A 55 -3.40 -28.18 3.29
CA GLY A 55 -2.67 -27.17 2.52
C GLY A 55 -3.56 -25.99 2.10
N PHE A 56 -2.90 -24.95 1.60
CA PHE A 56 -3.59 -23.85 0.90
C PHE A 56 -4.07 -24.33 -0.47
N THR A 57 -5.23 -23.82 -0.88
CA THR A 57 -5.90 -24.14 -2.13
C THR A 57 -5.70 -23.03 -3.16
N GLU A 58 -5.47 -23.40 -4.41
CA GLU A 58 -5.35 -22.44 -5.51
C GLU A 58 -6.68 -21.71 -5.77
N PRO A 59 -6.66 -20.39 -6.04
CA PRO A 59 -7.87 -19.59 -6.25
C PRO A 59 -8.82 -20.13 -7.34
N GLU A 60 -8.28 -20.73 -8.39
CA GLU A 60 -9.00 -21.30 -9.53
C GLU A 60 -9.88 -22.48 -9.08
N THR A 61 -9.49 -23.21 -8.04
CA THR A 61 -10.32 -24.26 -7.44
C THR A 61 -11.58 -23.65 -6.81
N CYS A 62 -11.44 -22.50 -6.15
CA CYS A 62 -12.58 -21.78 -5.58
C CYS A 62 -13.54 -21.29 -6.67
N ALA A 63 -13.04 -20.94 -7.86
CA ALA A 63 -13.86 -20.45 -8.98
C ALA A 63 -14.92 -21.46 -9.44
N GLY A 64 -14.67 -22.77 -9.25
CA GLY A 64 -15.62 -23.83 -9.60
C GLY A 64 -16.99 -23.70 -8.91
N CYS A 65 -17.05 -23.12 -7.70
CA CYS A 65 -18.32 -22.84 -6.99
C CYS A 65 -18.54 -21.35 -6.72
N HIS A 66 -17.48 -20.54 -6.72
CA HIS A 66 -17.50 -19.11 -6.38
C HIS A 66 -16.97 -18.24 -7.52
N GLN A 67 -17.36 -18.57 -8.76
CA GLN A 67 -16.90 -17.89 -9.98
C GLN A 67 -17.03 -16.36 -9.88
N LYS A 68 -18.16 -15.86 -9.39
CA LYS A 68 -18.38 -14.42 -9.21
C LYS A 68 -17.34 -13.78 -8.29
N GLN A 69 -17.07 -14.36 -7.13
CA GLN A 69 -16.10 -13.80 -6.17
C GLN A 69 -14.67 -13.92 -6.70
N TYR A 70 -14.36 -15.04 -7.38
CA TYR A 70 -13.09 -15.21 -8.07
C TYR A 70 -12.90 -14.10 -9.11
N ASP A 71 -13.91 -13.82 -9.93
CA ASP A 71 -13.87 -12.79 -10.96
C ASP A 71 -13.68 -11.37 -10.40
N GLU A 72 -14.26 -11.09 -9.23
CA GLU A 72 -14.09 -9.82 -8.53
C GLU A 72 -12.68 -9.67 -7.94
N TRP A 73 -12.14 -10.75 -7.37
CA TRP A 73 -10.80 -10.80 -6.76
C TRP A 73 -9.69 -10.83 -7.81
N HIS A 74 -9.87 -11.58 -8.91
CA HIS A 74 -8.89 -11.75 -9.96
C HIS A 74 -8.70 -10.40 -10.67
N GLY A 75 -7.49 -9.85 -10.62
CA GLY A 75 -7.20 -8.49 -11.09
C GLY A 75 -7.36 -7.40 -10.03
N SER A 76 -7.73 -7.72 -8.79
CA SER A 76 -7.58 -6.81 -7.64
C SER A 76 -6.12 -6.70 -7.22
N LEU A 77 -5.74 -5.64 -6.50
CA LEU A 77 -4.36 -5.53 -5.96
C LEU A 77 -4.00 -6.60 -4.95
N HIS A 78 -4.98 -7.27 -4.33
CA HIS A 78 -4.71 -8.44 -3.50
C HIS A 78 -4.21 -9.61 -4.34
N SER A 79 -4.82 -9.87 -5.49
CA SER A 79 -4.36 -10.90 -6.43
C SER A 79 -3.01 -10.58 -7.06
N LEU A 80 -2.69 -9.29 -7.22
CA LEU A 80 -1.44 -8.82 -7.82
C LEU A 80 -0.33 -8.54 -6.79
N ALA A 81 -0.63 -8.70 -5.49
CA ALA A 81 0.18 -8.13 -4.40
C ALA A 81 1.65 -8.56 -4.47
N PHE A 82 1.94 -9.79 -4.89
CA PHE A 82 3.31 -10.28 -5.00
C PHE A 82 3.93 -10.13 -6.39
N ILE A 83 3.13 -10.17 -7.46
CA ILE A 83 3.62 -10.16 -8.84
C ILE A 83 3.77 -8.75 -9.42
N ASP A 84 3.41 -7.72 -8.66
CA ASP A 84 3.60 -6.33 -9.02
C ASP A 84 5.10 -5.98 -9.18
N PRO A 85 5.53 -5.43 -10.33
CA PRO A 85 6.92 -5.04 -10.54
C PRO A 85 7.36 -3.86 -9.66
N VAL A 86 6.45 -2.97 -9.24
CA VAL A 86 6.80 -1.86 -8.34
C VAL A 86 7.16 -2.41 -6.97
N TYR A 87 6.31 -3.27 -6.40
CA TYR A 87 6.60 -4.02 -5.18
C TYR A 87 7.86 -4.86 -5.31
N GLN A 88 8.04 -5.63 -6.39
CA GLN A 88 9.23 -6.47 -6.56
C GLN A 88 10.53 -5.64 -6.62
N GLY A 89 10.48 -4.45 -7.21
CA GLY A 89 11.58 -3.50 -7.18
C GLY A 89 11.91 -3.01 -5.77
N GLU A 90 10.90 -2.60 -5.01
CA GLU A 90 11.07 -2.17 -3.61
C GLU A 90 11.58 -3.31 -2.72
N TYR A 91 11.01 -4.50 -2.89
CA TYR A 91 11.41 -5.70 -2.18
C TYR A 91 12.87 -6.09 -2.48
N ASN A 92 13.30 -5.96 -3.74
CA ASN A 92 14.68 -6.22 -4.13
C ASN A 92 15.67 -5.19 -3.56
N LYS A 93 15.30 -3.91 -3.55
CA LYS A 93 16.08 -2.88 -2.86
C LYS A 93 16.22 -3.17 -1.38
N ALA A 94 15.11 -3.46 -0.69
CA ALA A 94 15.08 -3.75 0.74
C ALA A 94 16.02 -4.90 1.09
N VAL A 95 15.94 -6.02 0.35
CA VAL A 95 16.79 -7.20 0.58
C VAL A 95 18.25 -6.91 0.29
N LYS A 96 18.56 -6.10 -0.72
CA LYS A 96 19.94 -5.72 -1.06
C LYS A 96 20.57 -4.82 -0.01
N GLU A 97 19.82 -3.89 0.55
CA GLU A 97 20.32 -2.89 1.50
C GLU A 97 20.31 -3.38 2.95
N VAL A 98 19.29 -4.13 3.35
CA VAL A 98 19.10 -4.61 4.73
C VAL A 98 19.53 -6.06 4.91
N GLY A 99 19.46 -6.87 3.85
CA GLY A 99 19.68 -8.31 3.89
C GLY A 99 18.39 -9.12 3.86
N SER A 100 18.49 -10.43 3.60
CA SER A 100 17.35 -11.34 3.40
C SER A 100 16.44 -11.50 4.63
N GLY A 101 16.89 -11.09 5.82
CA GLY A 101 16.07 -11.10 7.03
C GLY A 101 14.80 -10.26 6.93
N ILE A 102 14.81 -9.17 6.14
CA ILE A 102 13.64 -8.31 5.94
C ILE A 102 12.56 -8.97 5.07
N SER A 103 12.88 -10.04 4.33
CA SER A 103 11.98 -10.64 3.34
C SER A 103 10.61 -11.00 3.87
N LYS A 104 10.57 -11.59 5.07
CA LYS A 104 9.31 -12.00 5.70
C LYS A 104 8.45 -10.80 6.12
N HIS A 105 9.06 -9.64 6.39
CA HIS A 105 8.33 -8.39 6.69
C HIS A 105 7.40 -8.02 5.53
N CYS A 106 7.93 -8.08 4.31
CA CYS A 106 7.22 -7.74 3.08
C CYS A 106 6.30 -8.89 2.65
N SER A 107 6.86 -10.10 2.52
CA SER A 107 6.16 -11.22 1.89
C SER A 107 4.98 -11.73 2.71
N SER A 108 4.98 -11.58 4.04
CA SER A 108 3.84 -11.98 4.88
C SER A 108 2.56 -11.19 4.63
N CYS A 109 2.62 -10.02 4.00
CA CYS A 109 1.42 -9.28 3.60
C CYS A 109 1.15 -9.38 2.10
N HIS A 110 2.19 -9.66 1.28
CA HIS A 110 2.07 -9.70 -0.18
C HIS A 110 1.85 -11.10 -0.76
N THR A 111 2.35 -12.16 -0.12
CA THR A 111 2.08 -13.58 -0.43
C THR A 111 2.08 -14.41 0.86
N PRO A 112 1.04 -14.27 1.69
CA PRO A 112 1.06 -14.80 3.06
C PRO A 112 1.17 -16.32 3.10
N ALA A 113 0.40 -17.01 2.25
CA ALA A 113 0.40 -18.48 2.16
C ALA A 113 1.80 -19.02 1.84
N ALA A 114 2.47 -18.50 0.81
CA ALA A 114 3.80 -18.94 0.41
C ALA A 114 4.89 -18.55 1.42
N THR A 115 4.67 -17.49 2.19
CA THR A 115 5.60 -17.10 3.26
C THR A 115 5.55 -18.12 4.40
N VAL A 116 4.35 -18.53 4.82
CA VAL A 116 4.22 -19.48 5.95
C VAL A 116 4.57 -20.91 5.58
N THR A 117 4.40 -21.31 4.32
CA THR A 117 4.87 -22.61 3.81
C THR A 117 6.38 -22.63 3.51
N GLY A 118 7.06 -21.49 3.63
CA GLY A 118 8.51 -21.37 3.45
C GLY A 118 8.96 -21.39 1.99
N GLU A 119 8.06 -21.20 1.04
CA GLU A 119 8.35 -21.16 -0.40
C GLU A 119 9.12 -19.90 -0.78
N ILE A 120 8.81 -18.76 -0.16
CA ILE A 120 9.48 -17.48 -0.46
C ILE A 120 10.91 -17.46 0.09
N LYS A 121 11.88 -17.34 -0.81
CA LYS A 121 13.31 -17.19 -0.47
C LYS A 121 13.86 -15.77 -0.66
N GLY A 122 13.09 -14.90 -1.29
CA GLY A 122 13.54 -13.56 -1.66
C GLY A 122 12.64 -12.93 -2.72
N PRO A 123 13.10 -11.82 -3.31
CA PRO A 123 12.50 -11.20 -4.49
C PRO A 123 12.62 -12.11 -5.72
N GLY A 124 11.69 -11.95 -6.67
CA GLY A 124 11.60 -12.75 -7.89
C GLY A 124 10.39 -13.68 -7.92
N LEU A 125 10.08 -14.20 -9.10
CA LEU A 125 8.90 -15.01 -9.41
C LEU A 125 9.24 -16.40 -9.96
N SER A 126 10.50 -16.64 -10.30
CA SER A 126 10.98 -17.89 -10.89
C SER A 126 10.84 -19.06 -9.92
N GLY A 127 10.29 -20.17 -10.42
CA GLY A 127 10.10 -21.40 -9.64
C GLY A 127 8.98 -21.34 -8.61
N LEU A 128 8.23 -20.24 -8.52
CA LEU A 128 7.11 -20.11 -7.59
C LEU A 128 5.83 -20.78 -8.11
N SER A 129 5.11 -21.40 -7.19
CA SER A 129 3.80 -22.03 -7.35
C SER A 129 2.71 -21.02 -7.72
N ALA A 130 1.57 -21.52 -8.19
CA ALA A 130 0.41 -20.66 -8.44
C ALA A 130 -0.11 -20.01 -7.15
N VAL A 131 -0.11 -20.75 -6.02
CA VAL A 131 -0.46 -20.20 -4.70
C VAL A 131 0.43 -19.02 -4.30
N ALA A 132 1.74 -19.11 -4.55
CA ALA A 132 2.66 -18.01 -4.25
C ALA A 132 2.41 -16.78 -5.13
N LYS A 133 2.14 -16.98 -6.42
CA LYS A 133 1.84 -15.91 -7.38
C LYS A 133 0.46 -15.29 -7.20
N ALA A 134 -0.47 -15.99 -6.56
CA ALA A 134 -1.81 -15.50 -6.25
C ALA A 134 -1.84 -14.44 -5.13
N GLY A 135 -0.69 -14.12 -4.51
CA GLY A 135 -0.59 -13.05 -3.52
C GLY A 135 -1.52 -13.24 -2.31
N VAL A 136 -2.41 -12.27 -2.07
CA VAL A 136 -3.45 -12.36 -1.02
C VAL A 136 -4.70 -13.01 -1.63
N SER A 137 -4.71 -14.34 -1.64
CA SER A 137 -5.78 -15.15 -2.25
C SER A 137 -7.01 -15.33 -1.35
N CYS A 138 -8.07 -15.94 -1.90
CA CYS A 138 -9.25 -16.37 -1.15
C CYS A 138 -8.85 -17.14 0.12
N ASP A 139 -7.88 -18.04 -0.04
CA ASP A 139 -7.48 -18.96 1.03
C ASP A 139 -6.55 -18.33 2.07
N VAL A 140 -6.05 -17.11 1.82
CA VAL A 140 -5.37 -16.33 2.85
C VAL A 140 -6.41 -15.75 3.80
N CYS A 141 -7.36 -14.96 3.29
CA CYS A 141 -8.35 -14.28 4.13
C CYS A 141 -9.27 -15.27 4.84
N HIS A 142 -9.76 -16.29 4.12
CA HIS A 142 -10.70 -17.27 4.68
C HIS A 142 -10.03 -18.35 5.55
N SER A 143 -8.70 -18.35 5.65
CA SER A 143 -7.97 -19.23 6.58
C SER A 143 -7.52 -18.54 7.85
N VAL A 144 -7.83 -17.26 8.05
CA VAL A 144 -7.46 -16.55 9.27
C VAL A 144 -8.23 -17.13 10.46
N SER A 145 -7.54 -17.87 11.34
CA SER A 145 -8.16 -18.55 12.49
C SER A 145 -8.20 -17.67 13.75
N SER A 146 -7.23 -16.78 13.92
CA SER A 146 -7.15 -15.87 15.06
C SER A 146 -6.34 -14.62 14.73
N LEU A 147 -6.52 -13.59 15.56
CA LEU A 147 -5.78 -12.32 15.50
C LEU A 147 -4.98 -12.16 16.79
N HIS A 148 -3.80 -11.54 16.70
CA HIS A 148 -2.85 -11.44 17.81
C HIS A 148 -2.44 -10.01 18.20
N PRO A 149 -3.33 -8.99 18.18
CA PRO A 149 -2.93 -7.61 18.46
C PRO A 149 -2.32 -7.46 19.86
N CYS A 150 -2.88 -8.14 20.86
CA CYS A 150 -2.37 -8.08 22.24
C CYS A 150 -1.01 -8.76 22.43
N LYS A 151 -0.53 -9.56 21.47
CA LYS A 151 0.77 -10.25 21.57
C LYS A 151 1.89 -9.52 20.81
N THR A 152 1.56 -8.46 20.07
CA THR A 152 2.54 -7.66 19.35
C THR A 152 3.31 -6.74 20.31
N PRO A 153 4.53 -6.30 19.94
CA PRO A 153 5.29 -5.27 20.64
C PRO A 153 4.50 -4.03 21.05
N SER A 154 3.65 -3.52 20.15
CA SER A 154 2.87 -2.30 20.35
C SER A 154 1.52 -2.56 21.04
N ARG A 155 1.16 -3.84 21.29
CA ARG A 155 -0.18 -4.26 21.73
C ARG A 155 -1.30 -3.80 20.77
N GLU A 156 -0.96 -3.62 19.50
CA GLU A 156 -1.85 -3.26 18.39
C GLU A 156 -1.69 -4.25 17.23
N PRO A 157 -2.69 -4.38 16.34
CA PRO A 157 -2.50 -5.16 15.12
C PRO A 157 -1.39 -4.54 14.27
N GLN A 158 -0.43 -5.34 13.81
CA GLN A 158 0.68 -4.87 12.98
C GLN A 158 1.41 -6.01 12.27
N ASN A 159 2.09 -5.71 11.17
CA ASN A 159 3.12 -6.58 10.55
C ASN A 159 2.68 -8.05 10.36
N GLY A 160 1.42 -8.27 9.96
CA GLY A 160 0.85 -9.59 9.74
C GLY A 160 0.43 -10.33 11.00
N SER A 161 0.10 -9.65 12.11
CA SER A 161 -0.31 -10.21 13.42
C SER A 161 -1.60 -11.04 13.43
N LEU A 162 -1.66 -12.09 12.62
CA LEU A 162 -2.78 -13.02 12.46
C LEU A 162 -2.26 -14.47 12.38
N ALA A 163 -3.14 -15.45 12.58
CA ALA A 163 -2.85 -16.86 12.37
C ALA A 163 -3.55 -17.41 11.14
N LEU A 164 -2.83 -18.16 10.31
CA LEU A 164 -3.37 -18.90 9.17
C LEU A 164 -3.53 -20.38 9.52
N ARG A 165 -4.71 -20.93 9.22
CA ARG A 165 -5.06 -22.34 9.37
C ARG A 165 -6.03 -22.79 8.26
N PRO A 166 -5.51 -23.34 7.14
CA PRO A 166 -6.31 -23.75 5.98
C PRO A 166 -7.35 -24.84 6.26
N GLY A 167 -7.15 -25.59 7.34
CA GLY A 167 -8.01 -26.69 7.72
C GLY A 167 -7.59 -27.37 9.02
N GLU A 168 -8.24 -28.48 9.32
CA GLU A 168 -8.09 -29.30 10.52
C GLU A 168 -7.57 -30.70 10.16
N ASP A 169 -6.96 -31.37 11.13
CA ASP A 169 -6.66 -32.80 11.02
C ASP A 169 -7.91 -33.61 11.41
N GLY A 170 -8.60 -34.16 10.41
CA GLY A 170 -9.72 -35.07 10.60
C GLY A 170 -9.27 -36.52 10.81
N LYS A 171 -10.25 -37.39 11.10
CA LYS A 171 -10.02 -38.84 11.32
C LYS A 171 -9.48 -39.53 10.05
N ASP A 172 -10.03 -39.17 8.89
CA ASP A 172 -9.72 -39.83 7.60
C ASP A 172 -8.81 -38.99 6.70
N GLY A 173 -8.31 -37.83 7.17
CA GLY A 173 -7.48 -36.94 6.38
C GLY A 173 -7.63 -35.47 6.77
N ALA A 174 -7.00 -34.60 5.97
CA ALA A 174 -7.15 -33.17 6.13
C ALA A 174 -8.58 -32.71 5.79
N VAL A 175 -9.15 -31.85 6.62
CA VAL A 175 -10.45 -31.21 6.40
C VAL A 175 -10.22 -29.73 6.16
N LEU A 176 -10.50 -29.23 4.95
CA LEU A 176 -10.40 -27.81 4.65
C LEU A 176 -11.46 -27.02 5.45
N VAL A 177 -11.09 -25.86 5.97
CA VAL A 177 -12.01 -25.00 6.73
C VAL A 177 -11.90 -23.56 6.25
N LYS A 178 -13.01 -22.98 5.80
CA LYS A 178 -13.11 -21.57 5.41
C LYS A 178 -13.93 -20.78 6.43
N ARG A 179 -13.41 -19.62 6.84
CA ARG A 179 -13.99 -18.76 7.86
C ARG A 179 -14.66 -17.54 7.25
N GLY A 180 -15.76 -17.09 7.81
CA GLY A 180 -16.50 -15.96 7.29
C GLY A 180 -17.31 -15.21 8.36
N PRO A 181 -17.96 -14.10 7.97
CA PRO A 181 -18.72 -13.25 8.89
C PRO A 181 -20.12 -13.79 9.22
N HIS A 182 -20.56 -14.89 8.60
CA HIS A 182 -21.93 -15.37 8.68
C HIS A 182 -21.99 -16.77 9.26
N THR A 183 -23.09 -17.05 9.97
CA THR A 183 -23.42 -18.38 10.45
C THR A 183 -23.51 -19.34 9.26
N PRO A 184 -22.75 -20.45 9.25
CA PRO A 184 -22.85 -21.47 8.23
C PRO A 184 -24.26 -22.03 8.13
N THR A 185 -24.72 -22.28 6.90
CA THR A 185 -25.93 -23.07 6.65
C THR A 185 -25.57 -24.55 6.56
N GLU A 186 -26.57 -25.43 6.72
CA GLU A 186 -26.40 -26.84 6.41
C GLU A 186 -25.90 -27.02 4.97
N GLY A 187 -24.96 -27.96 4.77
CA GLY A 187 -24.34 -28.19 3.46
C GLY A 187 -23.35 -27.12 2.99
N CYS A 188 -22.99 -26.13 3.82
CA CYS A 188 -22.00 -25.12 3.45
C CYS A 188 -20.68 -25.77 3.01
N GLY A 189 -20.12 -25.25 1.91
CA GLY A 189 -18.90 -25.77 1.28
C GLY A 189 -19.10 -27.07 0.48
N GLY A 190 -20.33 -27.59 0.38
CA GLY A 190 -20.68 -28.66 -0.58
C GLY A 190 -19.88 -29.96 -0.41
N GLY A 191 -19.37 -30.24 0.80
CA GLY A 191 -18.50 -31.38 1.08
C GLY A 191 -17.02 -31.17 0.74
N PHE A 192 -16.63 -30.04 0.13
CA PHE A 192 -15.24 -29.71 -0.18
C PHE A 192 -14.50 -29.06 1.00
N HIS A 193 -15.17 -28.16 1.72
CA HIS A 193 -14.63 -27.56 2.94
C HIS A 193 -15.74 -27.36 3.98
N GLU A 194 -15.38 -27.33 5.26
CA GLU A 194 -16.28 -26.84 6.30
C GLU A 194 -16.31 -25.32 6.33
N CYS A 195 -17.38 -24.77 6.88
CA CYS A 195 -17.55 -23.34 7.08
C CYS A 195 -17.58 -23.04 8.58
N LYS A 196 -16.86 -22.01 9.02
CA LYS A 196 -16.92 -21.52 10.41
C LYS A 196 -17.19 -20.01 10.43
N GLN A 197 -18.06 -19.56 11.33
CA GLN A 197 -18.21 -18.13 11.57
C GLN A 197 -17.08 -17.64 12.49
N THR A 198 -16.64 -16.40 12.26
CA THR A 198 -15.87 -15.66 13.26
C THR A 198 -16.35 -14.21 13.32
N ASP A 199 -16.20 -13.57 14.47
CA ASP A 199 -16.69 -12.20 14.66
C ASP A 199 -15.82 -11.16 13.96
N PHE A 200 -14.52 -11.44 13.78
CA PHE A 200 -13.58 -10.46 13.22
C PHE A 200 -13.62 -10.39 11.68
N HIS A 201 -14.18 -11.40 10.99
CA HIS A 201 -14.31 -11.34 9.53
C HIS A 201 -15.30 -10.25 9.05
N ALA A 202 -16.22 -9.83 9.93
CA ALA A 202 -17.15 -8.73 9.66
C ALA A 202 -16.59 -7.34 10.07
N LYS A 203 -15.37 -7.28 10.62
CA LYS A 203 -14.80 -6.08 11.23
C LYS A 203 -13.47 -5.71 10.57
N SER A 204 -13.10 -4.43 10.68
CA SER A 204 -11.82 -3.92 10.18
C SER A 204 -10.59 -4.64 10.77
N ASP A 205 -10.75 -5.33 11.90
CA ASP A 205 -9.74 -6.16 12.57
C ASP A 205 -9.11 -7.21 11.63
N LEU A 206 -9.89 -7.79 10.71
CA LEU A 206 -9.35 -8.72 9.70
C LEU A 206 -8.30 -8.04 8.81
N CYS A 207 -8.53 -6.80 8.42
CA CYS A 207 -7.66 -6.02 7.53
C CYS A 207 -6.45 -5.44 8.28
N ALA A 208 -6.61 -5.20 9.58
CA ALA A 208 -5.69 -4.43 10.41
C ALA A 208 -4.25 -4.99 10.42
N SER A 209 -4.12 -6.32 10.46
CA SER A 209 -2.81 -6.97 10.54
C SER A 209 -1.90 -6.66 9.34
N CYS A 210 -2.46 -6.44 8.15
CA CYS A 210 -1.69 -6.09 6.95
C CYS A 210 -1.72 -4.59 6.65
N HIS A 211 -2.78 -3.87 7.05
CA HIS A 211 -2.96 -2.43 6.78
C HIS A 211 -2.49 -1.51 7.91
N GLN A 212 -1.74 -2.06 8.86
CA GLN A 212 -1.01 -1.33 9.88
C GLN A 212 0.44 -1.87 9.87
N VAL A 213 1.38 -1.08 9.36
CA VAL A 213 2.77 -1.50 9.17
C VAL A 213 3.67 -0.67 10.08
N PHE A 214 4.45 -1.37 10.89
CA PHE A 214 5.45 -0.80 11.76
C PHE A 214 6.83 -1.19 11.26
N HIS A 215 7.76 -0.26 11.31
CA HIS A 215 9.15 -0.49 10.96
C HIS A 215 9.69 -1.72 11.71
N TYR A 216 10.24 -2.69 10.97
CA TYR A 216 10.65 -4.01 11.49
C TYR A 216 11.58 -3.95 12.71
N ASP A 217 12.56 -3.03 12.71
CA ASP A 217 13.53 -2.85 13.81
C ASP A 217 13.10 -1.75 14.82
N LYS A 218 12.86 -0.53 14.33
CA LYS A 218 12.54 0.64 15.18
C LYS A 218 11.12 0.69 15.73
N HIS A 219 10.22 -0.15 15.21
CA HIS A 219 8.81 -0.19 15.63
C HIS A 219 8.11 1.18 15.58
N TYR A 220 8.49 2.01 14.59
CA TYR A 220 7.78 3.24 14.25
C TYR A 220 6.62 2.92 13.29
N PRO A 221 5.40 3.47 13.47
CA PRO A 221 4.29 3.22 12.56
C PRO A 221 4.53 3.92 11.21
N LEU A 222 4.94 3.14 10.21
CA LEU A 222 5.16 3.60 8.83
C LEU A 222 3.84 3.78 8.09
N GLU A 223 2.92 2.83 8.27
CA GLU A 223 1.59 2.88 7.70
C GLU A 223 0.56 2.71 8.82
N ALA A 224 -0.26 3.74 9.04
CA ALA A 224 -1.16 3.80 10.18
C ALA A 224 -2.65 3.71 9.79
N THR A 225 -2.98 3.13 8.63
CA THR A 225 -4.34 3.17 8.05
C THR A 225 -5.42 2.67 9.01
N TYR A 226 -5.19 1.53 9.68
CA TYR A 226 -6.14 1.01 10.65
C TYR A 226 -6.29 1.95 11.85
N ARG A 227 -5.19 2.48 12.38
CA ARG A 227 -5.21 3.42 13.50
C ARG A 227 -5.97 4.71 13.15
N GLU A 228 -5.74 5.26 11.96
CA GLU A 228 -6.46 6.42 11.44
C GLU A 228 -7.97 6.16 11.36
N TRP A 229 -8.36 4.98 10.87
CA TRP A 229 -9.77 4.57 10.86
C TRP A 229 -10.33 4.38 12.27
N LYS A 230 -9.59 3.72 13.16
CA LYS A 230 -10.03 3.39 14.53
C LYS A 230 -10.43 4.63 15.33
N TYR A 231 -9.73 5.75 15.12
CA TYR A 231 -10.01 7.02 15.78
C TYR A 231 -10.94 7.95 14.99
N SER A 232 -11.54 7.46 13.91
CA SER A 232 -12.44 8.24 13.05
C SER A 232 -13.91 8.19 13.49
N PRO A 233 -14.75 9.12 13.00
CA PRO A 233 -16.20 9.00 13.11
C PRO A 233 -16.78 7.72 12.48
N TYR A 234 -16.08 7.12 11.52
CA TYR A 234 -16.55 5.90 10.85
C TYR A 234 -16.52 4.71 11.80
N ALA A 235 -15.41 4.52 12.54
CA ALA A 235 -15.33 3.48 13.56
C ALA A 235 -16.35 3.69 14.68
N GLN A 236 -16.58 4.94 15.10
CA GLN A 236 -17.61 5.27 16.10
C GLN A 236 -19.05 4.97 15.64
N LYS A 237 -19.27 4.96 14.31
CA LYS A 237 -20.54 4.60 13.67
C LYS A 237 -20.58 3.15 13.20
N ASP A 238 -19.63 2.33 13.65
CA ASP A 238 -19.52 0.91 13.31
C ASP A 238 -19.35 0.67 11.79
N ILE A 239 -18.85 1.64 11.03
CA ILE A 239 -18.56 1.49 9.59
C ILE A 239 -17.13 0.98 9.41
N HIS A 240 -17.00 -0.22 8.88
CA HIS A 240 -15.75 -0.95 8.74
C HIS A 240 -15.13 -0.81 7.34
N CYS A 241 -13.88 -1.28 7.21
CA CYS A 241 -13.17 -1.31 5.93
C CYS A 241 -13.99 -2.00 4.83
N GLN A 242 -14.62 -3.14 5.15
CA GLN A 242 -15.43 -3.92 4.23
C GLN A 242 -16.62 -3.14 3.66
N ASP A 243 -17.26 -2.30 4.47
CA ASP A 243 -18.45 -1.53 4.09
C ASP A 243 -18.17 -0.55 2.94
N CYS A 244 -16.92 -0.13 2.80
CA CYS A 244 -16.47 0.80 1.76
C CYS A 244 -15.58 0.13 0.69
N HIS A 245 -14.75 -0.84 1.04
CA HIS A 245 -13.77 -1.43 0.12
C HIS A 245 -14.18 -2.79 -0.47
N MET A 246 -15.14 -3.48 0.14
CA MET A 246 -15.72 -4.71 -0.39
C MET A 246 -17.08 -4.44 -1.04
N VAL A 247 -17.20 -3.36 -1.82
CA VAL A 247 -18.45 -2.97 -2.50
C VAL A 247 -18.17 -2.28 -3.83
N GLY A 248 -19.19 -2.16 -4.68
CA GLY A 248 -19.16 -1.32 -5.88
C GLY A 248 -19.15 0.17 -5.55
N HIS A 249 -18.90 1.00 -6.58
CA HIS A 249 -18.77 2.46 -6.45
C HIS A 249 -19.98 3.14 -5.78
N ASP A 250 -21.20 2.83 -6.22
CA ASP A 250 -22.39 3.54 -5.74
C ASP A 250 -22.70 3.21 -4.28
N THR A 251 -22.53 1.95 -3.90
CA THR A 251 -22.63 1.50 -2.50
C THR A 251 -21.55 2.15 -1.65
N PHE A 252 -20.32 2.28 -2.14
CA PHE A 252 -19.25 3.00 -1.43
C PHE A 252 -19.65 4.46 -1.13
N VAL A 253 -20.15 5.19 -2.14
CA VAL A 253 -20.58 6.59 -1.97
C VAL A 253 -21.69 6.66 -0.93
N LYS A 254 -22.70 5.80 -1.05
CA LYS A 254 -23.83 5.74 -0.10
C LYS A 254 -23.35 5.45 1.32
N ALA A 255 -22.54 4.40 1.52
CA ALA A 255 -22.03 4.01 2.84
C ALA A 255 -21.20 5.13 3.48
N ALA A 256 -20.35 5.81 2.70
CA ALA A 256 -19.49 6.87 3.21
C ALA A 256 -20.22 8.20 3.53
N ASP A 257 -21.32 8.47 2.83
CA ASP A 257 -22.15 9.66 3.04
C ASP A 257 -23.19 9.45 4.15
N SER A 258 -23.89 8.31 4.14
CA SER A 258 -24.97 8.03 5.08
C SER A 258 -24.50 7.34 6.36
N MET A 259 -23.24 6.90 6.42
CA MET A 259 -22.71 6.11 7.55
C MET A 259 -23.60 4.91 7.85
N THR A 260 -23.98 4.17 6.81
CA THR A 260 -24.86 3.01 6.91
C THR A 260 -24.20 1.81 6.26
N LYS A 261 -24.26 0.66 6.94
CA LYS A 261 -23.74 -0.60 6.41
C LYS A 261 -24.46 -1.01 5.12
N PRO A 262 -23.73 -1.50 4.11
CA PRO A 262 -24.32 -2.14 2.93
C PRO A 262 -25.17 -3.36 3.29
N GLN A 263 -26.07 -3.73 2.38
CA GLN A 263 -26.78 -5.00 2.48
C GLN A 263 -25.87 -6.17 2.10
N ARG A 264 -26.19 -7.38 2.57
CA ARG A 264 -25.40 -8.58 2.29
C ARG A 264 -25.15 -8.80 0.78
N SER A 265 -26.16 -8.51 -0.04
CA SER A 265 -26.09 -8.62 -1.51
C SER A 265 -25.16 -7.61 -2.17
N ASP A 266 -24.71 -6.58 -1.45
CA ASP A 266 -23.89 -5.49 -1.99
C ASP A 266 -22.39 -5.78 -1.90
N TYR A 267 -21.98 -6.74 -1.06
CA TYR A 267 -20.56 -7.05 -0.86
C TYR A 267 -19.91 -7.72 -2.09
N ARG A 268 -18.68 -7.32 -2.38
CA ARG A 268 -17.87 -7.69 -3.55
C ARG A 268 -16.40 -7.85 -3.15
N HIS A 269 -15.62 -8.60 -3.93
CA HIS A 269 -14.19 -8.84 -3.68
C HIS A 269 -13.26 -7.98 -4.56
N TYR A 270 -13.64 -6.74 -4.86
CA TYR A 270 -12.82 -5.85 -5.70
C TYR A 270 -11.66 -5.17 -4.96
N PHE A 271 -11.86 -4.81 -3.69
CA PHE A 271 -10.84 -4.22 -2.80
C PHE A 271 -10.15 -2.94 -3.32
N ASN A 272 -10.82 -2.10 -4.13
CA ASN A 272 -10.17 -0.93 -4.70
C ASN A 272 -9.77 0.10 -3.64
N GLY A 273 -8.53 0.56 -3.76
CA GLY A 273 -8.02 1.79 -3.15
C GLY A 273 -7.69 2.84 -4.21
N ALA A 274 -6.61 3.59 -3.97
CA ALA A 274 -6.17 4.70 -4.83
C ALA A 274 -5.17 4.29 -5.93
N ASN A 275 -4.71 3.04 -5.95
CA ASN A 275 -3.61 2.64 -6.82
C ASN A 275 -4.13 2.16 -8.19
N TYR A 276 -4.23 3.10 -9.13
CA TYR A 276 -4.58 2.86 -10.52
C TYR A 276 -3.36 2.50 -11.39
N LEU A 277 -2.15 2.89 -11.00
CA LEU A 277 -0.94 2.66 -11.78
C LEU A 277 -0.71 1.16 -12.00
N LEU A 278 -0.85 0.35 -10.93
CA LEU A 278 -0.59 -1.08 -11.02
C LEU A 278 -1.62 -1.81 -11.88
N TYR A 279 -2.89 -1.39 -11.85
CA TYR A 279 -3.91 -1.90 -12.77
C TYR A 279 -3.56 -1.61 -14.22
N PHE A 280 -3.06 -0.40 -14.51
CA PHE A 280 -2.60 -0.04 -15.85
C PHE A 280 -1.42 -0.92 -16.28
N LEU A 281 -0.36 -1.04 -15.46
CA LEU A 281 0.80 -1.87 -15.79
C LEU A 281 0.43 -3.33 -16.03
N ALA A 282 -0.41 -3.90 -15.18
CA ALA A 282 -0.89 -5.26 -15.34
C ALA A 282 -1.77 -5.42 -16.60
N SER A 283 -2.58 -4.40 -16.95
CA SER A 283 -3.39 -4.44 -18.17
C SER A 283 -2.51 -4.45 -19.41
N GLU A 284 -1.43 -3.68 -19.43
CA GLU A 284 -0.48 -3.70 -20.55
C GLU A 284 0.21 -5.06 -20.69
N ALA A 285 0.58 -5.71 -19.58
CA ALA A 285 1.09 -7.08 -19.60
C ALA A 285 0.06 -8.08 -20.16
N ALA A 286 -1.21 -7.98 -19.71
CA ALA A 286 -2.28 -8.84 -20.21
C ALA A 286 -2.53 -8.65 -21.71
N LYS A 287 -2.59 -7.39 -22.20
CA LYS A 287 -2.70 -7.08 -23.64
C LYS A 287 -1.56 -7.69 -24.43
N LYS A 288 -0.33 -7.58 -23.92
CA LYS A 288 0.85 -8.14 -24.55
C LYS A 288 0.80 -9.67 -24.62
N ALA A 289 0.28 -10.32 -23.58
CA ALA A 289 0.06 -11.77 -23.54
C ALA A 289 -1.12 -12.23 -24.43
N GLY A 290 -1.89 -11.31 -25.00
CA GLY A 290 -3.08 -11.62 -25.81
C GLY A 290 -4.35 -11.88 -24.98
N ASP A 291 -4.29 -11.70 -23.66
CA ASP A 291 -5.42 -11.89 -22.75
C ASP A 291 -6.27 -10.63 -22.65
N LYS A 292 -7.23 -10.52 -23.58
CA LYS A 292 -8.12 -9.35 -23.69
C LYS A 292 -9.08 -9.24 -22.52
N ASP A 293 -9.56 -10.37 -21.99
CA ASP A 293 -10.54 -10.39 -20.92
C ASP A 293 -9.90 -9.93 -19.61
N GLN A 294 -8.68 -10.40 -19.32
CA GLN A 294 -7.93 -9.92 -18.17
C GLN A 294 -7.53 -8.45 -18.32
N ALA A 295 -7.13 -8.01 -19.51
CA ALA A 295 -6.84 -6.61 -19.76
C ALA A 295 -8.06 -5.72 -19.47
N ALA A 296 -9.25 -6.13 -19.93
CA ALA A 296 -10.51 -5.40 -19.69
C ALA A 296 -10.88 -5.37 -18.20
N ARG A 297 -10.73 -6.49 -17.50
CA ARG A 297 -10.96 -6.60 -16.05
C ARG A 297 -10.07 -5.67 -15.25
N LEU A 298 -8.77 -5.62 -15.59
CA LEU A 298 -7.81 -4.72 -14.95
C LEU A 298 -8.13 -3.24 -15.22
N MET A 299 -8.55 -2.89 -16.44
CA MET A 299 -9.01 -1.52 -16.73
C MET A 299 -10.32 -1.16 -16.01
N HIS A 300 -11.21 -2.12 -15.79
CA HIS A 300 -12.38 -1.88 -14.92
C HIS A 300 -11.95 -1.53 -13.49
N GLN A 301 -10.98 -2.25 -12.93
CA GLN A 301 -10.42 -1.96 -11.60
C GLN A 301 -9.71 -0.60 -11.55
N TYR A 302 -9.00 -0.23 -12.63
CA TYR A 302 -8.41 1.10 -12.83
C TYR A 302 -9.48 2.19 -12.73
N GLU A 303 -10.58 2.07 -13.48
CA GLU A 303 -11.66 3.05 -13.49
C GLU A 303 -12.33 3.18 -12.12
N MET A 304 -12.53 2.06 -11.41
CA MET A 304 -13.08 2.10 -10.06
C MET A 304 -12.15 2.82 -9.08
N ALA A 305 -10.83 2.63 -9.17
CA ALA A 305 -9.87 3.35 -8.34
C ALA A 305 -9.89 4.87 -8.63
N VAL A 306 -9.92 5.27 -9.90
CA VAL A 306 -10.02 6.68 -10.31
C VAL A 306 -11.32 7.31 -9.82
N LYS A 307 -12.48 6.64 -10.00
CA LYS A 307 -13.77 7.14 -9.52
C LYS A 307 -13.81 7.31 -8.00
N ARG A 308 -13.21 6.38 -7.25
CA ARG A 308 -13.08 6.50 -5.78
C ARG A 308 -12.25 7.72 -5.38
N LEU A 309 -11.10 7.93 -6.02
CA LEU A 309 -10.30 9.15 -5.84
C LEU A 309 -11.11 10.42 -6.12
N GLN A 310 -11.91 10.41 -7.20
CA GLN A 310 -12.74 11.54 -7.60
C GLN A 310 -13.90 11.86 -6.65
N LYS A 311 -14.27 10.93 -5.77
CA LYS A 311 -15.32 11.10 -4.77
C LYS A 311 -14.78 11.29 -3.35
N ALA A 312 -13.47 11.12 -3.14
CA ALA A 312 -12.88 11.13 -1.82
C ALA A 312 -12.79 12.53 -1.19
N ALA A 313 -12.67 13.58 -2.02
CA ALA A 313 -12.38 14.94 -1.57
C ALA A 313 -13.23 16.01 -2.25
N GLU A 314 -13.33 17.16 -1.58
CA GLU A 314 -13.94 18.38 -2.10
C GLU A 314 -13.01 19.59 -1.87
N LEU A 315 -13.16 20.60 -2.74
CA LEU A 315 -12.44 21.87 -2.64
C LEU A 315 -13.40 23.01 -2.31
N GLU A 316 -12.91 23.96 -1.51
CA GLU A 316 -13.58 25.24 -1.27
C GLU A 316 -12.57 26.37 -1.45
N ILE A 317 -12.94 27.37 -2.26
CA ILE A 317 -12.11 28.54 -2.56
C ILE A 317 -12.71 29.78 -1.88
N THR A 318 -11.94 30.40 -1.00
CA THR A 318 -12.39 31.57 -0.21
C THR A 318 -11.41 32.73 -0.40
N PRO A 319 -11.87 33.92 -0.81
CA PRO A 319 -11.00 35.10 -0.89
C PRO A 319 -10.59 35.59 0.50
N ASN A 320 -9.40 36.17 0.60
CA ASN A 320 -8.94 36.90 1.77
C ASN A 320 -8.55 38.33 1.36
N TYR A 321 -9.25 39.30 1.95
CA TYR A 321 -9.06 40.72 1.68
C TYR A 321 -8.23 41.37 2.78
N ARG A 322 -7.21 42.16 2.40
CA ARG A 322 -6.45 43.02 3.31
C ARG A 322 -6.62 44.47 2.84
N ASN A 323 -7.04 45.36 3.75
CA ASN A 323 -7.33 46.77 3.45
C ASN A 323 -8.32 46.93 2.27
N GLY A 324 -9.38 46.12 2.25
CA GLY A 324 -10.41 46.14 1.19
C GLY A 324 -9.96 45.60 -0.17
N ARG A 325 -8.70 45.13 -0.32
CA ARG A 325 -8.17 44.57 -1.57
C ARG A 325 -7.87 43.08 -1.42
N LEU A 326 -8.20 42.29 -2.44
CA LEU A 326 -7.90 40.87 -2.49
C LEU A 326 -6.38 40.68 -2.40
N ALA A 327 -5.94 39.94 -1.38
CA ALA A 327 -4.52 39.75 -1.09
C ALA A 327 -4.13 38.28 -1.23
N GLU A 328 -4.97 37.37 -0.76
CA GLU A 328 -4.73 35.93 -0.81
C GLU A 328 -6.01 35.19 -1.18
N VAL A 329 -5.84 33.94 -1.59
CA VAL A 329 -6.93 32.99 -1.74
C VAL A 329 -6.63 31.78 -0.89
N LYS A 330 -7.62 31.38 -0.09
CA LYS A 330 -7.59 30.15 0.67
C LYS A 330 -8.24 29.04 -0.15
N VAL A 331 -7.54 27.95 -0.34
CA VAL A 331 -8.05 26.71 -0.90
C VAL A 331 -8.12 25.68 0.22
N ARG A 332 -9.34 25.32 0.62
CA ARG A 332 -9.59 24.27 1.61
C ARG A 332 -9.81 22.95 0.89
N VAL A 333 -9.10 21.92 1.33
CA VAL A 333 -9.26 20.53 0.87
C VAL A 333 -9.95 19.74 1.97
N LYS A 334 -11.10 19.14 1.68
CA LYS A 334 -11.90 18.36 2.64
C LYS A 334 -11.79 16.87 2.32
N ASN A 335 -11.54 16.04 3.32
CA ASN A 335 -11.73 14.60 3.22
C ASN A 335 -13.20 14.30 3.55
N ILE A 336 -13.99 13.96 2.53
CA ILE A 336 -15.43 13.82 2.67
C ILE A 336 -15.89 12.37 2.75
N ARG A 337 -15.10 11.40 2.26
CA ARG A 337 -15.53 9.98 2.17
C ARG A 337 -14.51 8.95 2.64
N ALA A 338 -13.24 9.31 2.85
CA ALA A 338 -12.27 8.35 3.37
C ALA A 338 -12.41 8.22 4.90
N GLY A 339 -12.56 6.97 5.36
CA GLY A 339 -12.65 6.64 6.79
C GLY A 339 -11.33 6.67 7.53
N HIS A 340 -10.22 6.87 6.82
CA HIS A 340 -8.84 7.05 7.31
C HIS A 340 -8.29 8.39 6.77
N ASN A 341 -7.03 8.71 7.04
CA ASN A 341 -6.44 9.95 6.52
C ASN A 341 -6.42 9.94 4.98
N LEU A 342 -6.45 11.11 4.37
CA LEU A 342 -6.36 11.29 2.93
C LEU A 342 -5.09 12.09 2.56
N PRO A 343 -4.14 11.49 1.83
CA PRO A 343 -3.97 10.05 1.61
C PRO A 343 -3.57 9.30 2.91
N THR A 344 -3.64 7.96 2.88
CA THR A 344 -3.18 7.04 3.95
C THR A 344 -2.05 6.12 3.45
N SER A 345 -1.54 5.24 4.32
CA SER A 345 -0.48 4.23 4.04
C SER A 345 0.89 4.89 3.78
N LEU A 346 1.64 4.50 2.73
CA LEU A 346 2.94 5.05 2.36
C LEU A 346 2.83 6.48 1.80
N THR A 347 2.44 7.41 2.67
CA THR A 347 2.16 8.81 2.34
C THR A 347 3.42 9.62 2.04
N ASN A 348 4.60 9.10 2.36
CA ASN A 348 5.90 9.64 1.95
C ASN A 348 6.25 9.33 0.49
N VAL A 349 5.63 8.31 -0.10
CA VAL A 349 5.78 7.94 -1.51
C VAL A 349 4.64 8.55 -2.35
N ARG A 350 3.40 8.40 -1.87
CA ARG A 350 2.20 8.89 -2.56
C ARG A 350 2.18 10.41 -2.62
N GLN A 351 1.77 10.96 -3.76
CA GLN A 351 1.72 12.41 -3.94
C GLN A 351 0.27 12.86 -4.14
N MET A 352 -0.24 13.64 -3.19
CA MET A 352 -1.48 14.40 -3.30
C MET A 352 -1.15 15.88 -3.14
N TRP A 353 -1.55 16.75 -4.08
CA TRP A 353 -1.15 18.16 -4.06
C TRP A 353 -2.19 19.08 -4.71
N LEU A 354 -2.06 20.39 -4.44
CA LEU A 354 -2.83 21.43 -5.13
C LEU A 354 -2.08 21.97 -6.33
N GLU A 355 -2.77 21.97 -7.48
CA GLU A 355 -2.42 22.81 -8.63
C GLU A 355 -3.38 24.00 -8.65
N VAL A 356 -2.84 25.22 -8.63
CA VAL A 356 -3.63 26.46 -8.58
C VAL A 356 -3.16 27.44 -9.63
N THR A 357 -4.09 27.98 -10.40
CA THR A 357 -3.84 29.07 -11.35
C THR A 357 -4.82 30.20 -11.07
N ALA A 358 -4.35 31.45 -11.13
CA ALA A 358 -5.22 32.62 -11.09
C ALA A 358 -4.93 33.55 -12.26
N LYS A 359 -5.98 34.07 -12.89
CA LYS A 359 -5.91 34.99 -14.03
C LYS A 359 -6.82 36.20 -13.83
N ASP A 360 -6.40 37.36 -14.30
CA ASP A 360 -7.27 38.55 -14.33
C ASP A 360 -8.29 38.50 -15.48
N GLU A 361 -9.16 39.51 -15.57
CA GLU A 361 -10.17 39.59 -16.64
C GLU A 361 -9.58 39.75 -18.06
N LYS A 362 -8.29 40.09 -18.18
CA LYS A 362 -7.57 40.20 -19.46
C LYS A 362 -6.83 38.92 -19.83
N GLY A 363 -6.89 37.89 -18.98
CA GLY A 363 -6.17 36.63 -19.16
C GLY A 363 -4.73 36.64 -18.64
N THR A 364 -4.29 37.73 -18.00
CA THR A 364 -2.96 37.82 -17.39
C THR A 364 -2.87 36.86 -16.22
N VAL A 365 -1.88 35.96 -16.24
CA VAL A 365 -1.63 35.02 -15.13
C VAL A 365 -1.01 35.79 -13.96
N VAL A 366 -1.64 35.70 -12.79
CA VAL A 366 -1.18 36.36 -11.54
C VAL A 366 -0.68 35.38 -10.49
N LEU A 367 -0.96 34.09 -10.68
CA LEU A 367 -0.48 32.99 -9.85
C LEU A 367 -0.44 31.71 -10.68
N THR A 368 0.62 30.93 -10.52
CA THR A 368 0.68 29.51 -10.91
C THR A 368 1.44 28.77 -9.84
N SER A 369 0.88 27.66 -9.35
CA SER A 369 1.49 26.81 -8.33
C SER A 369 1.15 25.35 -8.60
N GLY A 370 2.10 24.45 -8.40
CA GLY A 370 1.87 23.00 -8.44
C GLY A 370 1.65 22.39 -9.83
N SER A 371 1.91 23.13 -10.90
CA SER A 371 1.97 22.56 -12.25
C SER A 371 3.21 21.68 -12.40
N LEU A 372 3.04 20.50 -12.98
CA LEU A 372 4.15 19.60 -13.26
C LEU A 372 5.12 20.22 -14.26
N THR A 373 6.41 19.95 -14.07
CA THR A 373 7.46 20.24 -15.04
C THR A 373 7.36 19.31 -16.25
N LYS A 374 8.08 19.61 -17.33
CA LYS A 374 8.04 18.82 -18.58
C LYS A 374 8.50 17.36 -18.42
N ASP A 375 9.37 17.11 -17.45
CA ASP A 375 9.84 15.76 -17.07
C ASP A 375 8.91 15.07 -16.05
N GLY A 376 7.78 15.69 -15.70
CA GLY A 376 6.79 15.14 -14.79
C GLY A 376 7.15 15.28 -13.31
N SER A 377 8.16 16.06 -12.94
CA SER A 377 8.46 16.33 -11.52
C SER A 377 7.55 17.41 -10.91
N LEU A 378 7.41 17.39 -9.59
CA LEU A 378 6.73 18.46 -8.86
C LEU A 378 7.72 19.57 -8.48
N PRO A 379 7.34 20.85 -8.58
CA PRO A 379 8.14 21.96 -8.07
C PRO A 379 8.36 21.84 -6.54
N PRO A 380 9.49 22.34 -6.00
CA PRO A 380 9.82 22.20 -4.57
C PRO A 380 8.82 22.85 -3.61
N ASP A 381 8.16 23.94 -4.02
CA ASP A 381 7.26 24.78 -3.22
C ASP A 381 5.78 24.38 -3.33
N VAL A 382 5.50 23.22 -3.94
CA VAL A 382 4.12 22.75 -4.10
C VAL A 382 3.46 22.43 -2.76
N ARG A 383 2.18 22.81 -2.62
CA ARG A 383 1.38 22.41 -1.47
C ARG A 383 0.98 20.93 -1.59
N LYS A 384 1.80 20.06 -1.00
CA LYS A 384 1.53 18.61 -0.85
C LYS A 384 0.75 18.31 0.43
N PHE A 385 0.01 17.22 0.39
CA PHE A 385 -0.64 16.55 1.52
C PHE A 385 -0.03 15.15 1.63
N SER A 386 1.11 15.07 2.29
CA SER A 386 1.93 13.87 2.44
C SER A 386 2.54 13.85 3.84
N SER A 387 3.27 12.79 4.16
CA SER A 387 4.12 12.77 5.35
C SER A 387 5.56 12.66 4.90
N ASP A 388 6.46 13.53 5.37
CA ASP A 388 7.85 13.47 4.95
C ASP A 388 8.61 12.55 5.90
N GLY A 389 9.03 11.39 5.39
CA GLY A 389 9.81 10.40 6.15
C GLY A 389 11.20 10.90 6.47
N MET A 390 11.74 10.48 7.60
CA MET A 390 13.02 10.90 8.12
C MET A 390 13.78 9.73 8.75
N GLY A 391 15.06 9.62 8.44
CA GLY A 391 15.96 8.62 9.03
C GLY A 391 16.39 8.98 10.46
N SER A 392 17.15 8.09 11.09
CA SER A 392 17.70 8.33 12.44
C SER A 392 18.72 9.48 12.49
N ASP A 393 19.25 9.86 11.34
CA ASP A 393 20.16 11.00 11.14
C ASP A 393 19.41 12.32 10.93
N MET A 394 18.08 12.30 11.04
CA MET A 394 17.20 13.46 10.87
C MET A 394 17.17 14.02 9.43
N HIS A 395 17.60 13.25 8.43
CA HIS A 395 17.46 13.61 7.01
C HIS A 395 16.27 12.92 6.35
N PHE A 396 15.77 13.53 5.27
CA PHE A 396 14.68 12.97 4.47
C PHE A 396 14.99 11.54 4.02
N ALA A 397 14.05 10.64 4.26
CA ALA A 397 14.11 9.24 3.86
C ALA A 397 12.79 8.84 3.20
N ILE A 398 12.89 8.16 2.07
CA ILE A 398 11.71 7.62 1.35
C ILE A 398 11.61 6.11 1.47
N ASP A 399 12.74 5.41 1.53
CA ASP A 399 12.79 3.96 1.63
C ASP A 399 12.28 3.51 3.01
N PRO A 400 11.22 2.67 3.10
CA PRO A 400 10.55 2.37 4.37
C PRO A 400 11.45 1.78 5.46
N TRP A 401 12.50 1.06 5.09
CA TRP A 401 13.48 0.47 6.03
C TRP A 401 14.50 1.47 6.59
N VAL A 402 14.48 2.71 6.12
CA VAL A 402 15.29 3.83 6.63
C VAL A 402 14.46 4.77 7.49
N VAL A 403 13.15 4.89 7.22
CA VAL A 403 12.26 5.83 7.90
C VAL A 403 12.06 5.45 9.37
N THR A 404 12.47 6.33 10.28
CA THR A 404 12.31 6.14 11.74
C THR A 404 11.39 7.18 12.38
N ALA A 405 11.04 8.23 11.65
CA ALA A 405 10.09 9.26 12.06
C ALA A 405 9.50 9.97 10.84
N PHE A 406 8.44 10.75 11.02
CA PHE A 406 7.96 11.74 10.05
C PHE A 406 8.31 13.15 10.53
N SER A 407 8.99 13.94 9.71
CA SER A 407 9.30 15.35 10.00
C SER A 407 8.09 16.27 9.77
N SER A 408 7.14 15.84 8.95
CA SER A 408 5.88 16.52 8.66
C SER A 408 4.77 15.49 8.48
N HIS A 409 3.53 15.84 8.84
CA HIS A 409 2.35 15.00 8.62
C HIS A 409 1.19 15.87 8.11
N GLU A 410 1.11 16.03 6.79
CA GLU A 410 0.18 16.93 6.11
C GLU A 410 -1.08 16.25 5.56
N THR A 411 -1.33 15.00 5.94
CA THR A 411 -2.54 14.26 5.52
C THR A 411 -3.81 14.84 6.16
N ILE A 412 -4.97 14.53 5.56
CA ILE A 412 -6.26 15.12 5.93
C ILE A 412 -7.10 14.08 6.69
N PRO A 413 -7.44 14.30 7.98
CA PRO A 413 -8.17 13.30 8.77
C PRO A 413 -9.60 13.05 8.25
N PRO A 414 -10.22 11.92 8.61
CA PRO A 414 -11.60 11.59 8.24
C PRO A 414 -12.59 12.69 8.59
N LYS A 415 -13.42 13.13 7.62
CA LYS A 415 -14.33 14.28 7.75
C LYS A 415 -13.65 15.61 8.13
N GLY A 416 -12.32 15.66 8.06
CA GLY A 416 -11.52 16.84 8.33
C GLY A 416 -11.18 17.63 7.06
N TYR A 417 -10.34 18.65 7.24
CA TYR A 417 -9.87 19.48 6.15
C TYR A 417 -8.47 20.06 6.42
N LYS A 418 -7.80 20.51 5.37
CA LYS A 418 -6.62 21.38 5.46
C LYS A 418 -6.78 22.60 4.57
N ASP A 419 -6.29 23.74 5.06
CA ASP A 419 -6.29 25.01 4.33
C ASP A 419 -4.91 25.25 3.73
N ALA A 420 -4.89 25.77 2.51
CA ALA A 420 -3.70 26.25 1.81
C ALA A 420 -3.94 27.69 1.36
N TRP A 421 -2.97 28.55 1.59
CA TRP A 421 -3.08 29.98 1.30
C TRP A 421 -2.14 30.36 0.17
N PHE A 422 -2.65 31.11 -0.79
CA PHE A 422 -1.89 31.55 -1.96
C PHE A 422 -1.97 33.07 -2.07
N GLY A 423 -0.82 33.74 -1.96
CA GLY A 423 -0.71 35.17 -2.19
C GLY A 423 -0.92 35.53 -3.66
N LEU A 424 -1.59 36.65 -3.91
CA LEU A 424 -1.86 37.14 -5.25
C LEU A 424 -1.13 38.46 -5.50
N GLN A 425 -0.33 38.51 -6.56
CA GLN A 425 0.27 39.74 -7.06
C GLN A 425 -0.60 40.32 -8.16
N LEU A 426 -1.51 41.22 -7.77
CA LEU A 426 -2.54 41.74 -8.67
C LEU A 426 -2.04 42.91 -9.52
N PRO A 427 -2.13 42.84 -10.87
CA PRO A 427 -1.81 43.95 -11.74
C PRO A 427 -2.62 45.21 -11.42
N LYS A 428 -2.07 46.38 -11.78
CA LYS A 428 -2.80 47.65 -11.64
C LYS A 428 -4.02 47.64 -12.57
N GLY A 429 -5.17 48.04 -12.02
CA GLY A 429 -6.42 48.14 -12.76
C GLY A 429 -7.21 46.84 -12.93
N SER A 430 -6.69 45.69 -12.48
CA SER A 430 -7.47 44.44 -12.44
C SER A 430 -8.71 44.61 -11.56
N LYS A 431 -9.87 44.18 -12.07
CA LYS A 431 -11.16 44.26 -11.36
C LYS A 431 -11.62 42.92 -10.86
N GLN A 432 -11.29 41.84 -11.58
CA GLN A 432 -11.70 40.49 -11.24
C GLN A 432 -10.56 39.51 -11.41
N ILE A 433 -10.55 38.48 -10.56
CA ILE A 433 -9.59 37.38 -10.62
C ILE A 433 -10.35 36.08 -10.68
N THR A 434 -10.10 35.29 -11.73
CA THR A 434 -10.57 33.92 -11.85
C THR A 434 -9.52 32.99 -11.27
N VAL A 435 -9.88 32.26 -10.21
CA VAL A 435 -9.03 31.24 -9.58
C VAL A 435 -9.55 29.87 -9.98
N GLU A 436 -8.65 29.01 -10.45
CA GLU A 436 -8.89 27.60 -10.72
C GLU A 436 -7.95 26.78 -9.84
N ALA A 437 -8.51 25.82 -9.10
CA ALA A 437 -7.76 24.91 -8.24
C ALA A 437 -8.12 23.46 -8.57
N ARG A 438 -7.12 22.57 -8.58
CA ARG A 438 -7.28 21.13 -8.75
C ARG A 438 -6.56 20.42 -7.62
N LEU A 439 -7.24 19.46 -7.00
CA LEU A 439 -6.58 18.47 -6.13
C LEU A 439 -6.13 17.32 -7.02
N ARG A 440 -4.82 17.10 -7.07
CA ARG A 440 -4.21 16.10 -7.96
C ARG A 440 -3.61 14.99 -7.13
N TYR A 441 -3.64 13.77 -7.66
CA TYR A 441 -3.06 12.60 -7.02
C TYR A 441 -2.26 11.77 -8.02
N ARG A 442 -1.14 11.22 -7.54
CA ARG A 442 -0.45 10.11 -8.18
C ARG A 442 0.23 9.17 -7.18
N GLN A 443 0.44 7.94 -7.63
CA GLN A 443 0.86 6.84 -6.76
C GLN A 443 2.28 7.01 -6.19
N ALA A 444 3.19 7.60 -6.97
CA ALA A 444 4.56 7.87 -6.57
C ALA A 444 5.12 9.06 -7.36
N ASP A 445 6.25 9.61 -6.91
CA ASP A 445 7.05 10.49 -7.75
C ASP A 445 7.57 9.75 -8.99
N GLN A 446 7.74 10.48 -10.11
CA GLN A 446 8.27 9.92 -11.35
C GLN A 446 9.63 9.22 -11.13
N LYS A 447 10.56 9.88 -10.43
CA LYS A 447 11.91 9.32 -10.20
C LYS A 447 11.88 8.10 -9.29
N VAL A 448 10.94 8.05 -8.35
CA VAL A 448 10.76 6.93 -7.43
C VAL A 448 10.26 5.72 -8.19
N ALA A 449 9.20 5.86 -9.00
CA ALA A 449 8.72 4.78 -9.84
C ALA A 449 9.82 4.29 -10.80
N GLU A 450 10.61 5.20 -11.37
CA GLU A 450 11.75 4.85 -12.21
C GLU A 450 12.82 4.04 -11.47
N ALA A 451 13.14 4.43 -10.24
CA ALA A 451 14.11 3.72 -9.42
C ALA A 451 13.62 2.30 -9.06
N LEU A 452 12.35 2.17 -8.67
CA LEU A 452 11.76 0.87 -8.30
C LEU A 452 11.68 -0.07 -9.50
N LEU A 453 11.17 0.39 -10.64
CA LEU A 453 11.05 -0.42 -11.85
C LEU A 453 12.43 -0.81 -12.42
N LYS A 454 13.47 0.02 -12.26
CA LYS A 454 14.86 -0.37 -12.61
C LYS A 454 15.46 -1.39 -11.65
N ALA A 455 14.92 -1.49 -10.43
CA ALA A 455 15.42 -2.37 -9.39
C ALA A 455 14.72 -3.73 -9.37
N VAL A 456 13.88 -4.07 -10.35
CA VAL A 456 13.22 -5.39 -10.39
C VAL A 456 14.24 -6.55 -10.39
N PRO A 457 13.89 -7.70 -9.80
CA PRO A 457 14.69 -8.92 -9.86
C PRO A 457 15.01 -9.35 -11.29
N LYS A 458 16.14 -10.06 -11.49
CA LYS A 458 16.66 -10.41 -12.82
C LYS A 458 15.72 -11.27 -13.68
N ASP A 459 14.82 -12.00 -13.05
CA ASP A 459 13.85 -12.86 -13.72
C ASP A 459 12.61 -12.10 -14.21
N ILE A 460 12.42 -10.84 -13.78
CA ILE A 460 11.38 -9.93 -14.28
C ILE A 460 12.01 -8.99 -15.31
N ASP A 461 11.51 -9.03 -16.54
CA ASP A 461 11.97 -8.16 -17.62
C ASP A 461 10.82 -7.26 -18.06
N LEU A 462 10.92 -5.96 -17.81
CA LEU A 462 9.84 -5.00 -18.10
C LEU A 462 9.51 -4.91 -19.59
N ALA A 463 10.51 -5.04 -20.46
CA ALA A 463 10.30 -5.00 -21.90
C ALA A 463 9.62 -6.28 -22.37
N ARG A 464 10.08 -7.45 -21.89
CA ARG A 464 9.53 -8.78 -22.24
C ARG A 464 8.15 -9.02 -21.64
N ASP A 465 7.96 -8.72 -20.37
CA ASP A 465 6.77 -9.13 -19.62
C ASP A 465 5.66 -8.07 -19.69
N TYR A 466 6.02 -6.78 -19.75
CA TYR A 466 5.06 -5.66 -19.70
C TYR A 466 5.06 -4.79 -20.97
N GLY A 467 6.00 -4.98 -21.90
CA GLY A 467 6.14 -4.12 -23.07
C GLY A 467 6.69 -2.72 -22.75
N ILE A 468 7.25 -2.54 -21.55
CA ILE A 468 7.74 -1.25 -21.07
C ILE A 468 9.24 -1.15 -21.36
N THR A 469 9.60 -0.48 -22.45
CA THR A 469 10.99 -0.16 -22.79
C THR A 469 11.44 1.17 -22.21
N LYS A 470 10.48 2.04 -21.89
CA LYS A 470 10.67 3.30 -21.18
C LYS A 470 9.49 3.50 -20.23
N ILE A 471 9.80 3.96 -19.02
CA ILE A 471 8.78 4.23 -18.01
C ILE A 471 8.01 5.50 -18.46
N PRO A 472 6.69 5.40 -18.69
CA PRO A 472 5.91 6.55 -19.12
C PRO A 472 5.83 7.59 -18.00
N ILE A 473 5.43 8.82 -18.36
CA ILE A 473 5.04 9.80 -17.36
C ILE A 473 3.88 9.21 -16.57
N LEU A 474 4.04 9.13 -15.25
CA LEU A 474 3.02 8.55 -14.38
C LEU A 474 1.71 9.31 -14.55
N PRO A 475 0.58 8.61 -14.74
CA PRO A 475 -0.71 9.29 -14.90
C PRO A 475 -1.02 10.09 -13.64
N VAL A 476 -1.67 11.22 -13.81
CA VAL A 476 -2.17 12.07 -12.71
C VAL A 476 -3.68 12.06 -12.75
N VAL A 477 -4.29 11.77 -11.60
CA VAL A 477 -5.74 11.86 -11.43
C VAL A 477 -6.09 13.21 -10.84
N ASP A 478 -6.97 13.93 -11.52
CA ASP A 478 -7.66 15.07 -10.94
C ASP A 478 -8.77 14.53 -10.05
N MET A 479 -8.57 14.60 -8.73
CA MET A 479 -9.54 14.12 -7.74
C MET A 479 -10.76 15.03 -7.71
N THR A 480 -10.53 16.34 -7.69
CA THR A 480 -11.61 17.33 -7.69
C THR A 480 -11.05 18.67 -8.16
N SER A 481 -11.92 19.55 -8.63
CA SER A 481 -11.54 20.87 -9.10
C SER A 481 -12.58 21.90 -8.69
N GLY A 482 -12.14 23.15 -8.56
CA GLY A 482 -12.98 24.28 -8.25
C GLY A 482 -12.55 25.50 -9.06
N LYS A 483 -13.54 26.31 -9.44
CA LYS A 483 -13.33 27.58 -10.14
C LYS A 483 -14.14 28.66 -9.44
N LYS A 484 -13.53 29.81 -9.20
CA LYS A 484 -14.22 30.96 -8.58
C LYS A 484 -13.74 32.28 -9.17
N VAL A 485 -14.70 33.12 -9.52
CA VAL A 485 -14.45 34.52 -9.92
C VAL A 485 -14.57 35.40 -8.67
N LEU A 486 -13.54 36.19 -8.40
CA LEU A 486 -13.40 37.02 -7.21
C LEU A 486 -13.26 38.48 -7.62
N THR A 487 -13.89 39.39 -6.88
CA THR A 487 -13.67 40.83 -7.07
C THR A 487 -12.35 41.24 -6.40
N VAL A 488 -11.61 42.15 -7.02
CA VAL A 488 -10.35 42.67 -6.46
C VAL A 488 -10.58 43.56 -5.25
N THR A 489 -11.72 44.25 -5.18
CA THR A 489 -12.14 45.02 -4.02
C THR A 489 -13.28 44.33 -3.30
N ALA A 490 -13.23 44.31 -1.96
CA ALA A 490 -14.37 43.92 -1.14
C ALA A 490 -15.51 44.95 -1.34
N ARG A 491 -16.76 44.48 -1.29
CA ARG A 491 -17.93 45.37 -1.20
C ARG A 491 -18.13 45.83 0.23
#